data_AF-A0A1M2YW77-F1
#
_entry.id   AF-A0A1M2YW77-F1
#
_cell.length_a   1.000
_cell.length_b   1.000
_cell.length_c   1.000
_cell.angle_alpha   90.00
_cell.angle_beta   90.00
_cell.angle_gamma   90.00
#
_symmetry.space_group_name_H-M   'P 1'
#
loop_
_entity.id
_entity.type
_entity.pdbx_description
1 polymer ?
#
loop_
_entity_poly.entity_id
_entity_poly.type
_entity_poly.pdbx_seq_one_letter_code
_entity_poly.pdbx_strand_id
1 'polypeptide(L)'
;MADDPDSVPLDISELKPCRLCGKGVMHAGSLVFYELTMRSCVIDVKNVQRMHGLELMMGGNVPIARIFSPSNTIAHRLAPARHLICSDCATRETMPVLFIEDAVDAPSEVPFQ
;
A
#
# COMPACT_ATOMS: atom_id res chain seq x y z
N MET A 1 26.40 -15.88 -0.81
CA MET A 1 25.24 -14.98 -0.60
C MET A 1 24.91 -14.13 -1.83
N ALA A 2 25.80 -13.98 -2.82
CA ALA A 2 25.53 -13.27 -4.08
C ALA A 2 25.32 -14.19 -5.31
N ASP A 3 25.48 -15.51 -5.14
CA ASP A 3 25.27 -16.55 -6.18
C ASP A 3 24.02 -17.38 -5.91
N ASP A 4 23.01 -16.79 -5.26
CA ASP A 4 21.70 -17.43 -5.16
C ASP A 4 21.02 -17.30 -6.54
N PRO A 5 20.54 -18.39 -7.16
CA PRO A 5 19.92 -18.34 -8.49
C PRO A 5 18.68 -17.44 -8.53
N ASP A 6 18.07 -17.13 -7.39
CA ASP A 6 16.93 -16.22 -7.28
C ASP A 6 17.33 -14.78 -6.90
N SER A 7 18.63 -14.49 -6.78
CA SER A 7 19.11 -13.13 -6.48
C SER A 7 19.08 -12.24 -7.73
N VAL A 8 18.44 -11.08 -7.58
CA VAL A 8 18.41 -10.02 -8.61
C VAL A 8 19.40 -8.94 -8.21
N PRO A 9 20.32 -8.52 -9.11
CA PRO A 9 21.26 -7.45 -8.80
C PRO A 9 20.51 -6.13 -8.55
N LEU A 10 20.93 -5.40 -7.53
CA LEU A 10 20.35 -4.11 -7.15
C LEU A 10 21.38 -3.00 -7.38
N ASP A 11 20.98 -1.92 -8.07
CA ASP A 11 21.85 -0.77 -8.30
C ASP A 11 21.97 0.10 -7.03
N ILE A 12 23.12 0.77 -6.88
CA ILE A 12 23.35 1.66 -5.73
C ILE A 12 22.36 2.83 -5.67
N SER A 13 21.85 3.30 -6.81
CA SER A 13 20.85 4.38 -6.87
C SER A 13 19.49 3.97 -6.31
N GLU A 14 19.19 2.67 -6.27
CA GLU A 14 17.95 2.14 -5.69
C GLU A 14 18.02 2.03 -4.16
N LEU A 15 19.24 2.12 -3.62
CA LEU A 15 19.55 1.89 -2.22
C LEU A 15 19.28 3.14 -1.37
N LYS A 16 18.00 3.38 -1.10
CA LYS A 16 17.53 4.48 -0.25
C LYS A 16 17.81 4.23 1.24
N PRO A 17 17.95 5.30 2.05
CA PRO A 17 18.05 5.16 3.50
C PRO A 17 16.85 4.37 4.08
N CYS A 18 17.10 3.67 5.19
CA CYS A 18 16.05 2.95 5.88
C CYS A 18 14.92 3.90 6.27
N ARG A 19 13.68 3.57 5.90
CA ARG A 19 12.51 4.42 6.17
C ARG A 19 12.24 4.62 7.66
N LEU A 20 12.65 3.67 8.51
CA LEU A 20 12.41 3.71 9.96
C LEU A 20 13.45 4.53 10.72
N CYS A 21 14.74 4.25 10.53
CA CYS A 21 15.78 4.94 11.28
C CYS A 21 16.42 6.11 10.53
N GLY A 22 16.10 6.30 9.24
CA GLY A 22 16.68 7.32 8.37
C GLY A 22 18.15 7.11 8.01
N LYS A 23 18.76 6.02 8.49
CA LYS A 23 20.18 5.73 8.30
C LYS A 23 20.42 5.09 6.93
N GLY A 24 21.55 5.45 6.31
CA GLY A 24 22.02 4.85 5.08
C GLY A 24 22.46 3.39 5.25
N VAL A 25 22.97 2.81 4.17
CA VAL A 25 23.47 1.44 4.16
C VAL A 25 24.58 1.20 5.18
N MET A 26 24.59 0.00 5.76
CA MET A 26 25.63 -0.53 6.65
C MET A 26 25.86 0.24 7.97
N HIS A 27 25.03 1.22 8.33
CA HIS A 27 25.24 2.02 9.55
C HIS A 27 25.22 1.18 10.85
N ALA A 28 24.51 0.06 10.88
CA ALA A 28 24.37 -0.77 12.09
C ALA A 28 25.06 -2.14 11.99
N GLY A 29 25.97 -2.32 11.04
CA GLY A 29 26.58 -3.63 10.77
C GLY A 29 25.64 -4.65 10.10
N SER A 30 24.36 -4.32 9.94
CA SER A 30 23.41 -5.07 9.12
C SER A 30 23.72 -4.91 7.63
N LEU A 31 24.00 -6.03 6.97
CA LEU A 31 24.18 -6.14 5.51
C LEU A 31 22.86 -6.42 4.76
N VAL A 32 21.78 -6.67 5.50
CA VAL A 32 20.49 -7.07 4.94
C VAL A 32 19.49 -5.92 5.00
N PHE A 33 18.82 -5.69 3.88
CA PHE A 33 17.69 -4.76 3.75
C PHE A 33 16.48 -5.52 3.22
N TYR A 34 15.31 -5.13 3.72
CA TYR A 34 14.02 -5.61 3.26
C TYR A 34 13.37 -4.54 2.41
N GLU A 35 12.89 -4.94 1.25
CA GLU A 35 12.06 -4.11 0.40
C GLU A 35 10.58 -4.37 0.71
N LEU A 36 9.84 -3.30 0.99
CA LEU A 36 8.41 -3.35 1.24
C LEU A 36 7.67 -2.53 0.18
N THR A 37 6.70 -3.18 -0.46
CA THR A 37 5.73 -2.50 -1.32
C THR A 37 4.39 -2.41 -0.60
N MET A 38 4.00 -1.20 -0.20
CA MET A 38 2.71 -0.94 0.43
C MET A 38 1.71 -0.40 -0.58
N ARG A 39 0.45 -0.86 -0.50
CA ARG A 39 -0.67 -0.37 -1.31
C ARG A 39 -1.82 0.04 -0.41
N SER A 40 -2.22 1.30 -0.49
CA SER A 40 -3.38 1.81 0.23
C SER A 40 -4.66 1.56 -0.57
N CYS A 41 -5.77 1.33 0.13
CA CYS A 41 -7.10 1.25 -0.46
C CYS A 41 -7.96 2.36 0.11
N VAL A 42 -8.60 3.14 -0.75
CA VAL A 42 -9.52 4.22 -0.36
C VAL A 42 -10.94 3.77 -0.67
N ILE A 43 -11.80 3.85 0.33
CA ILE A 43 -13.20 3.44 0.23
C ILE A 43 -13.99 4.53 -0.50
N ASP A 44 -14.77 4.14 -1.51
CA ASP A 44 -15.79 5.01 -2.11
C ASP A 44 -17.04 4.97 -1.24
N VAL A 45 -17.09 5.90 -0.28
CA VAL A 45 -18.20 6.02 0.67
C VAL A 45 -19.53 6.23 -0.04
N LYS A 46 -19.54 6.95 -1.18
CA LYS A 46 -20.78 7.23 -1.93
C LYS A 46 -21.33 5.95 -2.52
N ASN A 47 -20.49 5.13 -3.15
CA ASN A 47 -20.95 3.88 -3.73
C ASN A 47 -21.34 2.85 -2.65
N VAL A 48 -20.59 2.81 -1.53
CA VAL A 48 -20.96 1.97 -0.37
C VAL A 48 -22.34 2.33 0.18
N GLN A 49 -22.61 3.62 0.39
CA GLN A 49 -23.92 4.07 0.88
C GLN A 49 -25.04 3.76 -0.12
N ARG A 50 -24.79 3.91 -1.42
CA ARG A 50 -25.76 3.59 -2.46
C ARG A 50 -26.09 2.09 -2.49
N MET A 51 -25.06 1.24 -2.45
CA MET A 51 -25.25 -0.22 -2.40
C MET A 51 -26.03 -0.61 -1.15
N HIS A 52 -25.69 -0.04 0.00
CA HIS A 52 -26.41 -0.29 1.24
C HIS A 52 -27.88 0.15 1.16
N GLY A 53 -28.17 1.30 0.57
CA GLY A 53 -29.56 1.75 0.34
C GLY A 53 -30.34 0.79 -0.58
N LEU A 54 -29.70 0.29 -1.63
CA LEU A 54 -30.30 -0.68 -2.55
C LEU A 54 -30.57 -2.02 -1.87
N GLU A 55 -29.67 -2.48 -1.01
CA GLU A 55 -29.89 -3.67 -0.17
C GLU A 55 -31.12 -3.52 0.71
N LEU A 56 -31.31 -2.36 1.34
CA LEU A 56 -32.49 -2.07 2.17
C LEU A 56 -33.78 -2.03 1.34
N MET A 57 -33.76 -1.43 0.15
CA MET A 57 -34.93 -1.41 -0.74
C MET A 57 -35.33 -2.80 -1.23
N MET A 58 -34.37 -3.72 -1.40
CA MET A 58 -34.59 -5.10 -1.84
C MET A 58 -34.88 -6.06 -0.67
N GLY A 59 -35.26 -5.53 0.51
CA GLY A 59 -35.61 -6.35 1.68
C GLY A 59 -34.43 -7.12 2.27
N GLY A 60 -33.21 -6.59 2.14
CA GLY A 60 -31.99 -7.25 2.59
C GLY A 60 -31.43 -8.29 1.62
N ASN A 61 -31.98 -8.41 0.41
CA ASN A 61 -31.47 -9.35 -0.60
C ASN A 61 -30.24 -8.78 -1.32
N VAL A 62 -29.07 -8.95 -0.69
CA VAL A 62 -27.76 -8.49 -1.17
C VAL A 62 -27.42 -8.99 -2.59
N PRO A 63 -27.63 -10.27 -2.95
CA PRO A 63 -27.35 -10.75 -4.31
C PRO A 63 -28.13 -10.02 -5.39
N ILE A 64 -29.43 -9.77 -5.17
CA ILE A 64 -30.27 -9.05 -6.13
C ILE A 64 -29.82 -7.59 -6.21
N ALA A 65 -29.58 -6.94 -5.07
CA ALA A 65 -29.09 -5.56 -5.03
C ALA A 65 -27.79 -5.41 -5.85
N ARG A 66 -26.82 -6.32 -5.72
CA ARG A 66 -25.56 -6.25 -6.49
C ARG A 66 -25.72 -6.38 -8.01
N ILE A 67 -26.76 -7.07 -8.49
CA ILE A 67 -27.05 -7.19 -9.92
C ILE A 67 -27.62 -5.88 -10.48
N PHE A 68 -28.45 -5.21 -9.67
CA PHE A 68 -29.09 -3.93 -10.06
C PHE A 68 -28.24 -2.70 -9.71
N SER A 69 -27.10 -2.87 -9.03
CA SER A 69 -26.19 -1.78 -8.75
C SER A 69 -25.46 -1.33 -10.02
N PRO A 70 -25.38 -0.02 -10.30
CA PRO A 70 -24.62 0.50 -11.44
C PRO A 70 -23.11 0.25 -11.32
N SER A 71 -22.60 -0.03 -10.12
CA SER A 71 -21.21 -0.42 -9.87
C SER A 71 -21.08 -1.20 -8.57
N ASN A 72 -20.26 -2.26 -8.58
CA ASN A 72 -19.91 -3.04 -7.39
C ASN A 72 -18.51 -2.69 -6.84
N THR A 73 -17.89 -1.63 -7.37
CA THR A 73 -16.58 -1.14 -6.92
C THR A 73 -16.75 -0.29 -5.67
N ILE A 74 -16.32 -0.79 -4.51
CA ILE A 74 -16.46 -0.10 -3.22
C ILE A 74 -15.18 0.58 -2.73
N ALA A 75 -14.06 0.34 -3.40
CA ALA A 75 -12.77 0.92 -3.05
C ALA A 75 -11.85 0.96 -4.26
N HIS A 76 -10.90 1.88 -4.20
CA HIS A 76 -9.85 2.05 -5.20
C HIS A 76 -8.49 1.82 -4.56
N ARG A 77 -7.59 1.16 -5.28
CA ARG A 77 -6.19 1.02 -4.85
C ARG A 77 -5.43 2.28 -5.25
N LEU A 78 -4.68 2.85 -4.32
CA LEU A 78 -3.72 3.91 -4.59
C LEU A 78 -2.43 3.34 -5.18
N ALA A 79 -1.62 4.24 -5.74
CA ALA A 79 -0.30 3.89 -6.24
C ALA A 79 0.55 3.23 -5.14
N PRO A 80 1.31 2.16 -5.47
CA PRO A 80 2.18 1.52 -4.52
C PRO A 80 3.34 2.43 -4.10
N ALA A 81 3.70 2.39 -2.82
CA ALA A 81 4.91 3.02 -2.30
C ALA A 81 5.95 1.94 -1.97
N ARG A 82 7.17 2.11 -2.50
CA ARG A 82 8.33 1.23 -2.27
C ARG A 82 9.21 1.82 -1.18
N HIS A 83 9.48 1.05 -0.13
CA HIS A 83 10.32 1.45 1.00
C HIS A 83 11.38 0.40 1.31
N LEU A 84 12.52 0.84 1.81
CA LEU A 84 13.58 -0.04 2.32
C LEU A 84 13.64 0.02 3.84
N ILE A 85 13.79 -1.13 4.48
CA ILE A 85 13.93 -1.28 5.93
C ILE A 85 15.19 -2.10 6.25
N CYS A 86 16.07 -1.61 7.12
CA CYS A 86 17.24 -2.38 7.56
C CYS A 86 16.83 -3.52 8.51
N SER A 87 17.63 -4.59 8.59
CA SER A 87 17.27 -5.75 9.41
C SER A 87 17.07 -5.45 10.90
N ASP A 88 17.84 -4.51 11.47
CA ASP A 88 17.66 -4.02 12.84
C ASP A 88 16.29 -3.39 13.10
N CYS A 89 15.73 -2.71 12.10
CA CYS A 89 14.42 -2.09 12.24
C CYS A 89 13.31 -3.10 11.98
N ALA A 90 13.53 -4.07 11.09
CA ALA A 90 12.58 -5.15 10.80
C ALA A 90 12.40 -6.16 11.95
N THR A 91 13.41 -6.32 12.81
CA THR A 91 13.41 -7.26 13.95
C THR A 91 12.79 -6.69 15.23
N ARG A 92 12.37 -5.43 15.24
CA ARG A 92 11.68 -4.82 16.39
C ARG A 92 10.23 -5.27 16.47
N GLU A 93 9.75 -5.57 17.67
CA GLU A 93 8.39 -6.09 17.93
C GLU A 93 7.26 -5.16 17.47
N THR A 94 7.52 -3.85 17.37
CA THR A 94 6.60 -2.87 16.81
C THR A 94 7.05 -2.45 15.43
N MET A 95 6.59 -3.15 14.39
CA MET A 95 6.60 -2.65 13.02
C MET A 95 5.39 -1.73 12.85
N PRO A 96 5.57 -0.40 12.87
CA PRO A 96 4.43 0.47 12.82
C PRO A 96 3.95 0.53 11.37
N VAL A 97 2.71 0.11 11.13
CA VAL A 97 1.94 0.44 9.92
C VAL A 97 1.62 1.96 9.87
N LEU A 98 2.36 2.81 10.61
CA LEU A 98 2.22 4.28 10.64
C LEU A 98 2.64 4.98 9.34
N PHE A 99 2.99 4.25 8.29
CA PHE A 99 3.50 4.79 7.03
C PHE A 99 2.43 5.26 6.03
N ILE A 100 1.20 5.49 6.47
CA ILE A 100 0.10 5.89 5.56
C ILE A 100 0.18 7.39 5.21
N GLU A 101 0.95 8.20 5.94
CA GLU A 101 0.89 9.67 5.84
C GLU A 101 1.66 10.30 4.65
N ASP A 102 2.52 9.57 3.93
CA ASP A 102 3.33 10.15 2.84
C ASP A 102 2.83 9.84 1.41
N ALA A 103 1.68 9.19 1.25
CA ALA A 103 1.13 8.88 -0.08
C ALA A 103 0.47 10.09 -0.78
N VAL A 104 0.66 11.32 -0.28
CA VAL A 104 -0.02 12.53 -0.78
C VAL A 104 0.84 13.33 -1.79
N ASP A 105 2.13 13.04 -1.95
CA ASP A 105 3.01 13.79 -2.87
C ASP A 105 3.20 13.13 -4.25
N ALA A 106 2.12 12.64 -4.86
CA ALA A 106 2.08 12.45 -6.31
C ALA A 106 1.18 13.53 -6.91
N PRO A 107 1.68 14.39 -7.83
CA PRO A 107 0.84 15.40 -8.47
C PRO A 107 -0.22 14.69 -9.31
N SER A 108 -1.43 14.61 -8.78
CA SER A 108 -2.58 14.13 -9.50
C SER A 108 -3.10 15.28 -10.39
N GLU A 109 -2.50 15.45 -11.56
CA GLU A 109 -3.19 16.10 -12.68
C GLU A 109 -4.31 15.16 -13.13
N VAL A 110 -5.45 15.20 -12.43
CA VAL A 110 -6.68 14.59 -12.90
C VAL A 110 -7.62 15.76 -13.23
N PRO A 111 -7.92 16.02 -14.51
CA PRO A 111 -8.95 16.98 -14.86
C PRO A 111 -10.28 16.42 -14.36
N PHE A 112 -10.82 17.03 -13.31
CA PHE A 112 -12.24 16.93 -13.00
C PHE A 112 -12.98 17.65 -14.14
N GLN A 113 -13.61 16.86 -15.01
CA GLN A 113 -14.70 17.33 -15.87
C GLN A 113 -16.03 17.16 -15.11
#